data_AF-A0A1H0AYZ9-F1
#
_entry.id   AF-A0A1H0AYZ9-F1
#
_cell.length_a   1.000
_cell.length_b   1.000
_cell.length_c   1.000
_cell.angle_alpha   90.00
_cell.angle_beta   90.00
_cell.angle_gamma   90.00
#
_symmetry.space_group_name_H-M   'P 1'
#
loop_
_entity.id
_entity.type
_entity.pdbx_description
1 polymer ?
#
loop_
_entity_poly.entity_id
_entity_poly.type
_entity_poly.pdbx_seq_one_letter_code
_entity_poly.pdbx_strand_id
1 'polypeptide(L)'
;MYPELKQFNQMSKDYEQRIKEAHERWKVINRQKETASREYEHLLGQYGRRNSRVDMEALHESKDEYLRLLAKERGAMEHLDDLKESKNDRMKEFVDTLLQARDREVDAATRTMKKKIDEMQRLKAEYLMIVQQIHQIHQYVNGVEESTLQAFQTMGTRYNQKSDFSIYPALSRMEITHREIQQVFAKGDLPAELSKFTDAYSSFHLPKK
;
A
#
# COMPACT_ATOMS: atom_id res chain seq x y z
N MET A 1 -4.43 -5.10 0.89
CA MET A 1 -3.87 -5.58 -0.40
C MET A 1 -4.91 -5.30 -1.46
N TYR A 2 -4.59 -4.53 -2.51
CA TYR A 2 -5.59 -4.09 -3.50
C TYR A 2 -6.04 -5.26 -4.41
N PRO A 3 -7.27 -5.21 -4.97
CA PRO A 3 -7.94 -6.35 -5.60
C PRO A 3 -7.16 -7.00 -6.75
N GLU A 4 -6.49 -6.20 -7.57
CA GLU A 4 -5.77 -6.63 -8.76
C GLU A 4 -4.51 -7.45 -8.38
N LEU A 5 -3.79 -7.04 -7.33
CA LEU A 5 -2.67 -7.83 -6.81
C LEU A 5 -3.14 -9.16 -6.20
N LYS A 6 -4.33 -9.18 -5.58
CA LYS A 6 -4.93 -10.42 -5.08
C LYS A 6 -5.29 -11.36 -6.22
N GLN A 7 -5.86 -10.84 -7.29
CA GLN A 7 -6.21 -11.61 -8.48
C GLN A 7 -4.97 -12.16 -9.20
N PHE A 8 -3.93 -11.34 -9.35
CA PHE A 8 -2.64 -11.78 -9.92
C PHE A 8 -2.04 -12.94 -9.13
N ASN A 9 -1.97 -12.81 -7.80
CA ASN A 9 -1.41 -13.84 -6.93
C ASN A 9 -2.24 -15.14 -6.96
N GLN A 10 -3.57 -15.03 -7.04
CA GLN A 10 -4.43 -16.21 -7.16
C GLN A 10 -4.20 -16.90 -8.50
N MET A 11 -4.16 -16.15 -9.59
CA MET A 11 -3.96 -16.70 -10.93
C MET A 11 -2.59 -17.39 -11.07
N SER A 12 -1.51 -16.78 -10.54
CA SER A 12 -0.19 -17.43 -10.54
C SER A 12 -0.20 -18.76 -9.78
N LYS A 13 -0.86 -18.79 -8.61
CA LYS A 13 -1.00 -20.03 -7.81
C LYS A 13 -1.79 -21.10 -8.55
N ASP A 14 -2.88 -20.73 -9.21
CA ASP A 14 -3.71 -21.66 -9.98
C ASP A 14 -2.90 -22.28 -11.13
N TYR A 15 -2.12 -21.48 -11.86
CA TYR A 15 -1.23 -21.99 -12.91
C TYR A 15 -0.11 -22.87 -12.36
N GLU A 16 0.51 -22.50 -11.23
CA GLU A 16 1.53 -23.33 -10.58
C GLU A 16 0.98 -24.70 -10.16
N GLN A 17 -0.24 -24.73 -9.64
CA GLN A 17 -0.91 -25.98 -9.31
C GLN A 17 -1.18 -26.83 -10.55
N ARG A 18 -1.73 -26.22 -11.63
CA ARG A 18 -1.99 -26.93 -12.89
C ARG A 18 -0.72 -27.49 -13.52
N ILE A 19 0.36 -26.72 -13.54
CA ILE A 19 1.67 -27.14 -14.05
C ILE A 19 2.21 -28.30 -13.20
N LYS A 20 2.06 -28.24 -11.88
CA LYS A 20 2.48 -29.31 -10.98
C LYS A 20 1.70 -30.60 -11.27
N GLU A 21 0.38 -30.52 -11.40
CA GLU A 21 -0.47 -31.67 -11.73
C GLU A 21 -0.14 -32.27 -13.10
N ALA A 22 0.05 -31.44 -14.12
CA ALA A 22 0.47 -31.88 -15.46
C ALA A 22 1.85 -32.54 -15.44
N HIS A 23 2.80 -32.00 -14.67
CA HIS A 23 4.13 -32.56 -14.52
C HIS A 23 4.12 -33.93 -13.82
N GLU A 24 3.30 -34.10 -12.78
CA GLU A 24 3.13 -35.40 -12.13
C GLU A 24 2.47 -36.42 -13.06
N ARG A 25 1.47 -36.02 -13.87
CA ARG A 25 0.89 -36.89 -14.91
C ARG A 25 1.93 -37.33 -15.94
N TRP A 26 2.73 -36.40 -16.44
CA TRP A 26 3.83 -36.71 -17.35
C TRP A 26 4.82 -37.69 -16.72
N LYS A 27 5.21 -37.52 -15.45
CA LYS A 27 6.10 -38.47 -14.76
C LYS A 27 5.55 -39.88 -14.72
N VAL A 28 4.25 -40.04 -14.42
CA VAL A 28 3.60 -41.36 -14.38
C VAL A 28 3.63 -42.01 -15.76
N ILE A 29 3.25 -41.28 -16.81
CA ILE A 29 3.24 -41.78 -18.18
C ILE A 29 4.65 -42.13 -18.64
N ASN A 30 5.64 -41.28 -18.34
CA ASN A 30 7.04 -41.54 -18.69
C ASN A 30 7.54 -42.83 -18.01
N ARG A 31 7.22 -43.05 -16.73
CA ARG A 31 7.57 -44.32 -16.06
C ARG A 31 6.92 -45.53 -16.72
N GLN A 32 5.63 -45.45 -17.08
CA GLN A 32 4.94 -46.53 -17.78
C GLN A 32 5.60 -46.82 -19.14
N LYS A 33 5.91 -45.78 -19.91
CA LYS A 33 6.62 -45.86 -21.19
C LYS A 33 8.00 -46.52 -21.04
N GLU A 34 8.77 -46.15 -20.03
CA GLU A 34 10.09 -46.76 -19.75
C GLU A 34 9.98 -48.26 -19.40
N THR A 35 8.95 -48.65 -18.62
CA THR A 35 8.69 -50.06 -18.33
C THR A 35 8.34 -50.83 -19.61
N ALA A 36 7.41 -50.32 -20.42
CA ALA A 36 7.03 -50.94 -21.68
C ALA A 36 8.19 -51.02 -22.68
N SER A 37 9.07 -50.00 -22.72
CA SER A 37 10.29 -50.01 -23.54
C SER A 37 11.21 -51.18 -23.16
N ARG A 38 11.45 -51.37 -21.85
CA ARG A 38 12.30 -52.47 -21.35
C ARG A 38 11.70 -53.83 -21.65
N GLU A 39 10.38 -53.98 -21.52
CA GLU A 39 9.68 -55.22 -21.85
C GLU A 39 9.79 -55.54 -23.35
N TYR A 40 9.58 -54.55 -24.21
CA TYR A 40 9.75 -54.70 -25.64
C TYR A 40 11.19 -55.05 -26.03
N GLU A 41 12.18 -54.34 -25.49
CA GLU A 41 13.61 -54.62 -25.72
C GLU A 41 14.00 -56.02 -25.23
N HIS A 42 13.45 -56.46 -24.10
CA HIS A 42 13.68 -57.79 -23.57
C HIS A 42 13.14 -58.89 -24.51
N LEU A 43 11.90 -58.74 -24.98
CA LEU A 43 11.28 -59.67 -25.94
C LEU A 43 12.04 -59.68 -27.27
N LEU A 44 12.44 -58.51 -27.77
CA LEU A 44 13.23 -58.38 -29.00
C LEU A 44 14.59 -59.10 -28.88
N GLY A 45 15.26 -58.94 -27.74
CA GLY A 45 16.54 -59.61 -27.45
C GLY A 45 16.43 -61.12 -27.28
N GLN A 46 15.26 -61.65 -26.94
CA GLN A 46 14.98 -63.08 -26.88
C GLN A 46 14.59 -63.65 -28.25
N TYR A 47 13.78 -62.93 -29.03
CA TYR A 47 13.29 -63.36 -30.36
C TYR A 47 14.43 -63.77 -31.32
N GLY A 48 15.61 -63.13 -31.23
CA GLY A 48 16.78 -63.46 -32.04
C GLY A 48 17.64 -64.65 -31.57
N ARG A 49 17.28 -65.35 -30.47
CA ARG A 49 18.07 -66.47 -29.92
C ARG A 49 17.61 -67.83 -30.46
N ARG A 50 18.56 -68.74 -30.73
CA ARG A 50 18.36 -70.08 -31.34
C ARG A 50 17.32 -71.00 -30.65
N ASN A 51 16.95 -70.74 -29.39
CA ASN A 51 15.95 -71.51 -28.62
C ASN A 51 14.78 -70.64 -28.09
N SER A 52 14.51 -69.52 -28.74
CA SER A 52 13.41 -68.62 -28.36
C SER A 52 12.04 -69.28 -28.54
N ARG A 53 11.15 -69.12 -27.55
CA ARG A 53 9.71 -69.41 -27.65
C ARG A 53 8.87 -68.13 -27.70
N VAL A 54 9.49 -66.98 -27.96
CA VAL A 54 8.77 -65.71 -28.08
C VAL A 54 7.98 -65.70 -29.38
N ASP A 55 6.67 -65.62 -29.26
CA ASP A 55 5.78 -65.50 -30.42
C ASP A 55 5.88 -64.11 -31.05
N MET A 56 5.72 -64.05 -32.36
CA MET A 56 5.77 -62.81 -33.13
C MET A 56 4.62 -61.87 -32.73
N GLU A 57 3.45 -62.43 -32.40
CA GLU A 57 2.30 -61.67 -31.91
C GLU A 57 2.61 -60.94 -30.59
N ALA A 58 3.22 -61.63 -29.62
CA ALA A 58 3.60 -61.03 -28.34
C ALA A 58 4.63 -59.89 -28.49
N LEU A 59 5.54 -60.01 -29.47
CA LEU A 59 6.49 -58.94 -29.79
C LEU A 59 5.80 -57.72 -30.41
N HIS A 60 4.80 -57.94 -31.27
CA HIS A 60 3.99 -56.87 -31.87
C HIS A 60 3.12 -56.15 -30.84
N GLU A 61 2.46 -56.89 -29.96
CA GLU A 61 1.63 -56.31 -28.89
C GLU A 61 2.45 -55.42 -27.94
N SER A 62 3.64 -55.90 -27.53
CA SER A 62 4.53 -55.12 -26.67
C SER A 62 5.06 -53.86 -27.37
N LYS A 63 5.36 -53.94 -28.67
CA LYS A 63 5.75 -52.78 -29.48
C LYS A 63 4.62 -51.74 -29.56
N ASP A 64 3.40 -52.19 -29.81
CA ASP A 64 2.24 -51.31 -29.98
C ASP A 64 1.89 -50.60 -28.66
N GLU A 65 2.00 -51.28 -27.52
CA GLU A 65 1.81 -50.66 -26.21
C GLU A 65 2.90 -49.62 -25.92
N TYR A 66 4.18 -49.93 -26.21
CA TYR A 66 5.26 -48.95 -26.10
C TYR A 66 5.00 -47.71 -26.97
N LEU A 67 4.63 -47.90 -28.24
CA LEU A 67 4.33 -46.78 -29.15
C LEU A 67 3.13 -45.95 -28.68
N ARG A 68 2.10 -46.60 -28.13
CA ARG A 68 0.94 -45.92 -27.56
C ARG A 68 1.33 -45.06 -26.34
N LEU A 69 2.17 -45.58 -25.46
CA LEU A 69 2.68 -44.85 -24.29
C LEU A 69 3.61 -43.70 -24.70
N LEU A 70 4.42 -43.88 -25.75
CA LEU A 70 5.26 -42.83 -26.32
C LEU A 70 4.40 -41.68 -26.88
N ALA A 71 3.31 -41.98 -27.60
CA ALA A 71 2.38 -40.96 -28.09
C ALA A 71 1.70 -40.20 -26.94
N LYS A 72 1.28 -40.91 -25.88
CA LYS A 72 0.71 -40.30 -24.67
C LYS A 72 1.72 -39.40 -23.94
N GLU A 73 2.99 -39.80 -23.88
CA GLU A 73 4.04 -39.04 -23.23
C GLU A 73 4.31 -37.72 -23.96
N ARG A 74 4.37 -37.75 -25.30
CA ARG A 74 4.46 -36.55 -26.13
C ARG A 74 3.30 -35.59 -25.89
N GLY A 75 2.06 -36.08 -25.94
CA GLY A 75 0.89 -35.23 -25.67
C GLY A 75 0.87 -34.64 -24.25
N ALA A 76 1.38 -35.37 -23.25
CA ALA A 76 1.52 -34.85 -21.90
C ALA A 76 2.61 -33.78 -21.77
N MET A 77 3.71 -33.91 -22.54
CA MET A 77 4.78 -32.93 -22.60
C MET A 77 4.33 -31.65 -23.31
N GLU A 78 3.68 -31.77 -24.47
CA GLU A 78 3.08 -30.65 -25.21
C GLU A 78 2.11 -29.87 -24.30
N HIS A 79 1.19 -30.57 -23.63
CA HIS A 79 0.27 -29.93 -22.70
C HIS A 79 0.97 -29.19 -21.54
N LEU A 80 2.08 -29.74 -21.03
CA LEU A 80 2.85 -29.10 -19.97
C LEU A 80 3.53 -27.82 -20.46
N ASP A 81 4.04 -27.82 -21.69
CA ASP A 81 4.70 -26.67 -22.27
C ASP A 81 3.69 -25.58 -22.66
N ASP A 82 2.54 -25.96 -23.23
CA ASP A 82 1.40 -25.06 -23.47
C ASP A 82 0.96 -24.34 -22.18
N LEU A 83 0.90 -25.07 -21.05
CA LEU A 83 0.54 -24.48 -19.76
C LEU A 83 1.58 -23.48 -19.25
N LYS A 84 2.87 -23.72 -19.49
CA LYS A 84 3.94 -22.77 -19.10
C LYS A 84 3.92 -21.52 -19.98
N GLU A 85 3.73 -21.69 -21.28
CA GLU A 85 3.63 -20.57 -22.22
C GLU A 85 2.38 -19.73 -21.93
N SER A 86 1.22 -20.39 -21.79
CA SER A 86 -0.03 -19.73 -21.41
C SER A 86 0.08 -18.98 -20.08
N LYS A 87 0.78 -19.55 -19.08
CA LYS A 87 1.06 -18.84 -17.81
C LYS A 87 1.83 -17.55 -18.10
N ASN A 88 2.92 -17.62 -18.85
CA ASN A 88 3.78 -16.48 -19.09
C ASN A 88 3.05 -15.36 -19.85
N ASP A 89 2.32 -15.71 -20.91
CA ASP A 89 1.55 -14.74 -21.69
C ASP A 89 0.48 -14.09 -20.84
N ARG A 90 -0.30 -14.89 -20.12
CA ARG A 90 -1.39 -14.37 -19.31
C ARG A 90 -0.90 -13.53 -18.14
N MET A 91 0.21 -13.91 -17.51
CA MET A 91 0.83 -13.12 -16.45
C MET A 91 1.38 -11.81 -17.01
N LYS A 92 2.03 -11.83 -18.17
CA LYS A 92 2.58 -10.64 -18.83
C LYS A 92 1.49 -9.63 -19.17
N GLU A 93 0.37 -10.08 -19.75
CA GLU A 93 -0.81 -9.24 -19.99
C GLU A 93 -1.36 -8.62 -18.70
N PHE A 94 -1.33 -9.38 -17.60
CA PHE A 94 -1.87 -8.92 -16.33
C PHE A 94 -0.94 -7.91 -15.63
N VAL A 95 0.37 -7.96 -15.87
CA VAL A 95 1.34 -7.01 -15.27
C VAL A 95 0.98 -5.57 -15.65
N ASP A 96 0.61 -5.31 -16.90
CA ASP A 96 0.25 -3.95 -17.33
C ASP A 96 -1.00 -3.44 -16.58
N THR A 97 -1.99 -4.31 -16.39
CA THR A 97 -3.19 -4.00 -15.60
C THR A 97 -2.82 -3.72 -14.13
N LEU A 98 -1.91 -4.51 -13.57
CA LEU A 98 -1.45 -4.37 -12.19
C LEU A 98 -0.65 -3.07 -11.97
N LEU A 99 0.18 -2.68 -12.94
CA LEU A 99 0.89 -1.40 -12.93
C LEU A 99 -0.09 -0.22 -12.95
N GLN A 100 -1.08 -0.25 -13.85
CA GLN A 100 -2.10 0.80 -13.91
C GLN A 100 -2.92 0.88 -12.61
N ALA A 101 -3.29 -0.26 -12.03
CA ALA A 101 -4.00 -0.29 -10.76
C ALA A 101 -3.15 0.28 -9.62
N ARG A 102 -1.86 -0.08 -9.56
CA ARG A 102 -0.91 0.47 -8.59
C ARG A 102 -0.82 1.99 -8.70
N ASP A 103 -0.67 2.50 -9.91
CA ASP A 103 -0.52 3.96 -10.12
C ASP A 103 -1.78 4.72 -9.72
N ARG A 104 -2.97 4.17 -9.99
CA ARG A 104 -4.25 4.75 -9.52
C ARG A 104 -4.32 4.78 -7.99
N GLU A 105 -3.97 3.69 -7.32
CA GLU A 105 -3.97 3.61 -5.86
C GLU A 105 -2.95 4.57 -5.22
N VAL A 106 -1.74 4.64 -5.78
CA VAL A 106 -0.69 5.57 -5.32
C VAL A 106 -1.11 7.03 -5.53
N ASP A 107 -1.71 7.35 -6.67
CA ASP A 107 -2.23 8.69 -6.95
C ASP A 107 -3.36 9.06 -6.00
N ALA A 108 -4.30 8.14 -5.74
CA ALA A 108 -5.40 8.36 -4.80
C ALA A 108 -4.88 8.58 -3.37
N ALA A 109 -3.91 7.77 -2.93
CA ALA A 109 -3.26 7.93 -1.63
C ALA A 109 -2.50 9.26 -1.55
N THR A 110 -1.77 9.64 -2.60
CA THR A 110 -1.02 10.90 -2.66
C THR A 110 -1.94 12.11 -2.61
N ARG A 111 -3.06 12.09 -3.33
CA ARG A 111 -4.08 13.16 -3.27
C ARG A 111 -4.70 13.26 -1.87
N THR A 112 -4.98 12.12 -1.24
CA THR A 112 -5.51 12.10 0.13
C THR A 112 -4.49 12.64 1.13
N MET A 113 -3.21 12.28 0.97
CA MET A 113 -2.13 12.80 1.80
C MET A 113 -1.97 14.31 1.63
N LYS A 114 -2.00 14.83 0.40
CA LYS A 114 -1.98 16.28 0.14
C LYS A 114 -3.12 17.02 0.83
N LYS A 115 -4.36 16.50 0.71
CA LYS A 115 -5.52 17.06 1.44
C LYS A 115 -5.30 17.08 2.95
N LYS A 116 -4.73 16.01 3.51
CA LYS A 116 -4.41 15.94 4.95
C LYS A 116 -3.31 16.91 5.35
N ILE A 117 -2.31 17.14 4.51
CA ILE A 117 -1.29 18.18 4.72
C ILE A 117 -1.94 19.56 4.73
N ASP A 118 -2.83 19.85 3.77
CA ASP A 118 -3.55 21.13 3.72
C ASP A 118 -4.44 21.33 4.95
N GLU A 119 -5.14 20.29 5.40
CA GLU A 119 -5.91 20.30 6.65
C GLU A 119 -5.02 20.57 7.88
N MET A 120 -3.84 19.96 7.98
CA MET A 120 -2.89 20.22 9.06
C MET A 120 -2.37 21.66 9.03
N GLN A 121 -2.10 22.21 7.85
CA GLN A 121 -1.70 23.62 7.69
C GLN A 121 -2.81 24.56 8.16
N ARG A 122 -4.07 24.26 7.83
CA ARG A 122 -5.22 25.01 8.33
C ARG A 122 -5.35 24.94 9.84
N LEU A 123 -5.25 23.76 10.44
CA LEU A 123 -5.29 23.59 11.91
C LEU A 123 -4.16 24.36 12.60
N LYS A 124 -2.97 24.38 12.00
CA LYS A 124 -1.85 25.20 12.48
C LYS A 124 -2.18 26.70 12.43
N ALA A 125 -2.82 27.17 11.37
CA ALA A 125 -3.28 28.56 11.27
C ALA A 125 -4.32 28.88 12.36
N GLU A 126 -5.34 28.04 12.52
CA GLU A 126 -6.37 28.18 13.56
C GLU A 126 -5.74 28.23 14.96
N TYR A 127 -4.76 27.38 15.23
CA TYR A 127 -4.01 27.42 16.49
C TYR A 127 -3.26 28.74 16.71
N LEU A 128 -2.50 29.22 15.70
CA LEU A 128 -1.76 30.47 15.83
C LEU A 128 -2.69 31.69 15.99
N MET A 129 -3.87 31.66 15.37
CA MET A 129 -4.90 32.67 15.60
C MET A 129 -5.38 32.67 17.06
N ILE A 130 -5.63 31.50 17.65
CA ILE A 130 -6.01 31.39 19.06
C ILE A 130 -4.91 31.96 19.96
N VAL A 131 -3.64 31.67 19.65
CA VAL A 131 -2.49 32.24 20.36
C VAL A 131 -2.47 33.78 20.27
N GLN A 132 -2.72 34.35 19.09
CA GLN A 132 -2.81 35.80 18.90
C GLN A 132 -3.97 36.42 19.70
N GLN A 133 -5.15 35.77 19.71
CA GLN A 133 -6.30 36.22 20.50
C GLN A 133 -5.98 36.23 22.00
N ILE A 134 -5.32 35.17 22.49
CA ILE A 134 -4.84 35.10 23.88
C ILE A 134 -3.89 36.26 24.20
N HIS A 135 -2.98 36.60 23.27
CA HIS A 135 -2.07 37.74 23.45
C HIS A 135 -2.81 39.09 23.49
N GLN A 136 -3.80 39.30 22.61
CA GLN A 136 -4.63 40.51 22.61
C GLN A 136 -5.41 40.67 23.91
N ILE A 137 -5.99 39.57 24.43
CA ILE A 137 -6.67 39.56 25.72
C ILE A 137 -5.69 39.95 26.83
N HIS A 138 -4.46 39.42 26.81
CA HIS A 138 -3.44 39.79 27.80
C HIS A 138 -3.05 41.27 27.71
N GLN A 139 -2.87 41.83 26.50
CA GLN A 139 -2.61 43.26 26.32
C GLN A 139 -3.76 44.11 26.86
N TYR A 140 -5.01 43.71 26.60
CA TYR A 140 -6.19 44.37 27.14
C TYR A 140 -6.20 44.36 28.67
N VAL A 141 -5.94 43.21 29.29
CA VAL A 141 -5.84 43.08 30.75
C VAL A 141 -4.77 44.03 31.29
N ASN A 142 -3.57 44.03 30.71
CA ASN A 142 -2.50 44.95 31.10
C ASN A 142 -2.92 46.42 30.96
N GLY A 143 -3.58 46.80 29.86
CA GLY A 143 -4.05 48.16 29.65
C GLY A 143 -5.13 48.58 30.66
N VAL A 144 -6.00 47.66 31.06
CA VAL A 144 -6.98 47.89 32.13
C VAL A 144 -6.27 48.07 33.48
N GLU A 145 -5.28 47.25 33.79
CA GLU A 145 -4.48 47.37 35.02
C GLU A 145 -3.73 48.70 35.08
N GLU A 146 -3.05 49.10 34.00
CA GLU A 146 -2.36 50.38 33.89
C GLU A 146 -3.32 51.56 34.04
N SER A 147 -4.45 51.54 33.35
CA SER A 147 -5.48 52.58 33.46
C SER A 147 -6.04 52.69 34.88
N THR A 148 -6.24 51.54 35.53
CA THR A 148 -6.71 51.49 36.92
C THR A 148 -5.65 52.05 37.86
N LEU A 149 -4.38 51.65 37.71
CA LEU A 149 -3.26 52.18 38.47
C LEU A 149 -3.16 53.70 38.37
N GLN A 150 -3.28 54.25 37.15
CA GLN A 150 -3.27 55.70 36.92
C GLN A 150 -4.45 56.38 37.65
N ALA A 151 -5.65 55.83 37.58
CA ALA A 151 -6.82 56.38 38.29
C ALA A 151 -6.60 56.40 39.82
N PHE A 152 -6.07 55.33 40.40
CA PHE A 152 -5.75 55.28 41.83
C PHE A 152 -4.65 56.28 42.23
N GLN A 153 -3.62 56.45 41.38
CA GLN A 153 -2.58 57.45 41.59
C GLN A 153 -3.15 58.88 41.61
N THR A 154 -4.07 59.20 40.69
CA THR A 154 -4.72 60.53 40.65
C THR A 154 -5.56 60.82 41.90
N MET A 155 -6.11 59.79 42.55
CA MET A 155 -6.89 59.93 43.79
C MET A 155 -6.05 59.80 45.07
N GLY A 156 -4.71 59.69 44.96
CA GLY A 156 -3.82 59.57 46.12
C GLY A 156 -4.03 58.30 46.96
N THR A 157 -4.66 57.27 46.39
CA THR A 157 -5.00 56.00 47.06
C THR A 157 -4.14 54.86 46.53
N ARG A 158 -3.79 53.90 47.40
CA ARG A 158 -2.99 52.73 46.97
C ARG A 158 -3.86 51.68 46.28
N TYR A 159 -3.46 51.30 45.07
CA TYR A 159 -3.99 50.12 44.38
C TYR A 159 -3.33 48.86 44.96
N ASN A 160 -4.12 47.91 45.45
CA ASN A 160 -3.65 46.60 45.90
C ASN A 160 -3.98 45.55 44.82
N GLN A 161 -3.00 45.27 43.96
CA GLN A 161 -3.10 44.19 42.97
C GLN A 161 -3.05 42.84 43.70
N LYS A 162 -4.08 42.01 43.55
CA LYS A 162 -4.26 40.77 44.33
C LYS A 162 -3.86 39.49 43.60
N SER A 163 -3.56 39.52 42.31
CA SER A 163 -3.27 38.32 41.52
C SER A 163 -2.41 38.63 40.29
N ASP A 164 -1.42 37.79 40.04
CA ASP A 164 -0.63 37.79 38.80
C ASP A 164 -1.43 37.06 37.71
N PHE A 165 -1.79 37.76 36.63
CA PHE A 165 -2.56 37.21 35.49
C PHE A 165 -1.66 36.71 34.35
N SER A 166 -0.35 36.57 34.59
CA SER A 166 0.60 36.10 33.58
C SER A 166 0.28 34.68 33.09
N ILE A 167 -0.08 34.57 31.81
CA ILE A 167 -0.41 33.31 31.11
C ILE A 167 0.81 32.59 30.52
N TYR A 168 1.96 33.27 30.45
CA TYR A 168 3.18 32.77 29.78
C TYR A 168 3.73 31.45 30.34
N PRO A 169 3.67 31.16 31.66
CA PRO A 169 4.09 29.87 32.20
C PRO A 169 3.24 28.70 31.69
N ALA A 170 1.94 28.90 31.44
CA ALA A 170 1.06 27.85 30.94
C ALA A 170 1.30 27.57 29.45
N LEU A 171 1.54 28.61 28.65
CA LEU A 171 1.85 28.49 27.21
C LEU A 171 3.20 27.81 26.95
N SER A 172 4.20 28.04 27.81
CA SER A 172 5.54 27.42 27.69
C SER A 172 5.55 25.89 27.81
N ARG A 173 4.49 25.29 28.35
CA ARG A 173 4.34 23.83 28.52
C ARG A 173 3.72 23.14 27.31
N MET A 174 3.26 23.86 26.29
CA MET A 174 2.72 23.26 25.06
C MET A 174 3.88 22.87 24.11
N GLU A 175 3.90 21.60 23.67
CA GLU A 175 4.93 21.01 22.79
C GLU A 175 4.84 21.49 21.34
N ILE A 176 5.12 22.76 21.09
CA ILE A 176 5.23 23.33 19.73
C ILE A 176 6.56 24.06 19.62
N THR A 177 7.20 23.97 18.46
CA THR A 177 8.53 24.54 18.24
C THR A 177 8.56 26.03 18.59
N HIS A 178 9.33 26.36 19.62
CA HIS A 178 9.40 27.66 20.28
C HIS A 178 9.61 28.85 19.31
N ARG A 179 10.22 28.59 18.16
CA ARG A 179 10.51 29.58 17.10
C ARG A 179 9.26 30.19 16.45
N GLU A 180 8.24 29.39 16.14
CA GLU A 180 7.04 29.86 15.45
C GLU A 180 6.12 30.65 16.40
N ILE A 181 6.10 30.21 17.65
CA ILE A 181 5.48 30.89 18.78
C ILE A 181 6.16 32.26 18.98
N GLN A 182 7.48 32.31 19.15
CA GLN A 182 8.21 33.58 19.34
C GLN A 182 7.96 34.60 18.23
N GLN A 183 7.83 34.16 16.97
CA GLN A 183 7.58 35.07 15.86
C GLN A 183 6.22 35.78 15.97
N VAL A 184 5.15 35.04 16.30
CA VAL A 184 3.82 35.63 16.52
C VAL A 184 3.79 36.47 17.80
N PHE A 185 4.46 36.02 18.87
CA PHE A 185 4.49 36.74 20.15
C PHE A 185 5.30 38.05 20.11
N ALA A 186 6.40 38.09 19.36
CA ALA A 186 7.26 39.28 19.31
C ALA A 186 6.72 40.35 18.36
N LYS A 187 5.98 39.97 17.32
CA LYS A 187 5.53 40.90 16.26
C LYS A 187 4.02 41.10 16.21
N GLY A 188 3.22 40.22 16.81
CA GLY A 188 1.76 40.25 16.70
C GLY A 188 1.23 39.81 15.32
N ASP A 189 2.11 39.44 14.40
CA ASP A 189 1.81 39.12 13.01
C ASP A 189 1.92 37.62 12.73
N LEU A 190 0.94 37.08 12.01
CA LEU A 190 0.98 35.71 11.50
C LEU A 190 2.03 35.58 10.38
N PRO A 191 2.69 34.43 10.23
CA PRO A 191 3.56 34.15 9.09
C PRO A 191 2.84 34.40 7.75
N ALA A 192 3.54 34.98 6.77
CA ALA A 192 2.95 35.42 5.49
C ALA A 192 2.19 34.31 4.75
N GLU A 193 2.66 33.06 4.84
CA GLU A 193 2.04 31.87 4.23
C GLU A 193 0.65 31.53 4.79
N LEU A 194 0.35 32.03 6.00
CA LEU A 194 -0.91 31.78 6.73
C LEU A 194 -1.88 32.96 6.65
N SER A 195 -1.45 34.12 6.15
CA SER A 195 -2.29 35.32 5.99
C SER A 195 -3.53 35.07 5.11
N LYS A 196 -3.43 34.18 4.12
CA LYS A 196 -4.54 33.75 3.25
C LYS A 196 -5.72 33.10 3.97
N PHE A 197 -5.51 32.64 5.20
CA PHE A 197 -6.56 32.06 6.04
C PHE A 197 -7.19 33.08 7.00
N THR A 198 -6.67 34.30 7.03
CA THR A 198 -7.10 35.38 7.94
C THR A 198 -7.89 36.49 7.26
N ASP A 199 -8.11 36.40 5.94
CA ASP A 199 -8.93 37.37 5.23
C ASP A 199 -10.32 37.47 5.84
N ALA A 200 -10.75 38.71 6.08
CA ALA A 200 -12.00 39.11 6.73
C ALA A 200 -13.29 38.60 6.05
N TYR A 201 -13.17 37.81 4.98
CA TYR A 201 -14.27 37.18 4.24
C TYR A 201 -14.34 35.65 4.41
N SER A 202 -13.42 35.02 5.15
CA SER A 202 -13.44 33.56 5.35
C SER A 202 -14.11 33.11 6.65
N SER A 203 -14.66 34.02 7.45
CA SER A 203 -15.30 33.71 8.73
C SER A 203 -16.81 34.03 8.70
N PHE A 204 -17.61 32.99 8.97
CA PHE A 204 -19.04 33.01 9.31
C PHE A 204 -20.08 33.32 8.20
N HIS A 205 -20.44 32.28 7.44
CA HIS A 205 -21.86 32.05 7.15
C HIS A 205 -22.44 31.11 8.21
N LEU A 206 -22.86 31.67 9.34
CA LEU A 206 -24.00 31.11 10.06
C LEU A 206 -25.25 31.60 9.32
N PRO A 207 -26.18 30.72 8.89
CA PRO A 207 -27.41 31.16 8.27
C PRO A 207 -28.21 31.95 9.31
N LYS A 208 -28.56 33.20 8.98
CA LYS A 208 -29.51 33.98 9.78
C LYS A 208 -30.86 33.26 9.78
N LYS A 209 -31.35 32.92 10.98
CA LYS A 209 -32.76 32.69 11.27
C LYS A 209 -33.22 33.79 12.22
#